data_AF-A0A1Y0H072-F1
#
_entry.id   AF-A0A1Y0H072-F1
#
_cell.length_a   1.000
_cell.length_b   1.000
_cell.length_c   1.000
_cell.angle_alpha   90.00
_cell.angle_beta   90.00
_cell.angle_gamma   90.00
#
_symmetry.space_group_name_H-M   'P 1'
#
loop_
_entity.id
_entity.type
_entity.pdbx_description
1 polymer ?
#
loop_
_entity_poly.entity_id
_entity_poly.type
_entity_poly.pdbx_seq_one_letter_code
_entity_poly.pdbx_strand_id
1 'polypeptide(L)'
;MSIAHRAFIGALLGAILALFIHPLSRPWFQYGLYRFEPSLTAAKSPSLAKTLTSLPPPFNDQNVSLYVQVAAEKLSDGESLDPADTLLLIELCRTAAEKDPTNAFWRQSEALFQQAIGNEEAALVAWQRAANRSSWTDYQSLQLKEFIAQFKAESRITMAWHYAAAASRRSSDLPRMVSSLGTGYILSDQSLDSRRTAFLNGNLIRDNARSKVSASHGYNLTEFAATGPYPIPGTRRERTFNRAEFPTEIIQVGDPDRAKVIANGLRKNEAYQALVFTRDTKKPLQRLTGQSILTSSLPGSLLITAVIFLALHALLCVCPCAKFPRLAPSLPAILGLVAGSTLYVLTQQPLLSLWILLILAIFSVRPPLELLATPPRIQPSTQIIGSILVVMIGISVTCYAIVNAPPMTSLRESLIDGWWTYPEESMGASILFFAGLLAILAQYSAYRQQRPAGRFLILLTRHAAKHAALASLLCSIILTPFCIYWDSKIQPDLMNIALNETAYYLNR
;
A
#
# COMPACT_ATOMS: atom_id res chain seq x y z
N MET A 1 20.18 -40.01 -16.51
CA MET A 1 18.97 -39.20 -16.81
C MET A 1 18.41 -39.61 -18.16
N SER A 2 17.10 -39.83 -18.26
CA SER A 2 16.42 -40.13 -19.54
C SER A 2 16.45 -38.93 -20.49
N ILE A 3 16.23 -39.17 -21.79
CA ILE A 3 16.14 -38.12 -22.83
C ILE A 3 15.02 -37.14 -22.49
N ALA A 4 13.84 -37.64 -22.11
CA ALA A 4 12.69 -36.82 -21.71
C ALA A 4 13.01 -35.87 -20.55
N HIS A 5 13.79 -36.34 -19.56
CA HIS A 5 14.16 -35.50 -18.42
C HIS A 5 15.12 -34.36 -18.81
N ARG A 6 16.06 -34.62 -19.73
CA ARG A 6 16.96 -33.59 -20.28
C ARG A 6 16.19 -32.57 -21.12
N ALA A 7 15.30 -33.03 -21.99
CA ALA A 7 14.44 -32.17 -22.80
C ALA A 7 13.58 -31.25 -21.94
N PHE A 8 12.98 -31.79 -20.86
CA PHE A 8 12.17 -31.02 -19.92
C PHE A 8 12.98 -29.93 -19.19
N ILE A 9 14.17 -30.25 -18.69
CA ILE A 9 15.05 -29.26 -18.05
C ILE A 9 15.50 -28.20 -19.06
N GLY A 10 15.84 -28.60 -20.29
CA GLY A 10 16.17 -27.67 -21.37
C GLY A 10 15.03 -26.72 -21.70
N ALA A 11 13.80 -27.22 -21.77
CA ALA A 11 12.60 -26.41 -21.99
C ALA A 11 12.34 -25.43 -20.82
N LEU A 12 12.51 -25.88 -19.57
CA LEU A 12 12.40 -25.00 -18.39
C LEU A 12 13.41 -23.86 -18.42
N LEU A 13 14.68 -24.17 -18.68
CA LEU A 13 15.74 -23.17 -18.78
C LEU A 13 15.48 -22.20 -19.95
N GLY A 14 15.08 -22.72 -21.11
CA GLY A 14 14.69 -21.91 -22.26
C GLY A 14 13.52 -20.99 -21.99
N ALA A 15 12.49 -21.47 -21.29
CA ALA A 15 11.33 -20.67 -20.90
C ALA A 15 11.71 -19.53 -19.94
N ILE A 16 12.54 -19.82 -18.94
CA ILE A 16 13.04 -18.80 -18.01
C ILE A 16 13.86 -17.75 -18.77
N LEU A 17 14.81 -18.19 -19.61
CA LEU A 17 15.61 -17.28 -20.43
C LEU A 17 14.73 -16.41 -21.33
N ALA A 18 13.73 -17.00 -21.99
CA ALA A 18 12.77 -16.25 -22.79
C ALA A 18 12.01 -15.20 -21.95
N LEU A 19 11.56 -15.55 -20.75
CA LEU A 19 10.87 -14.64 -19.83
C LEU A 19 11.77 -13.52 -19.29
N PHE A 20 13.07 -13.77 -19.10
CA PHE A 20 14.03 -12.75 -18.69
C PHE A 20 14.44 -11.80 -19.82
N ILE A 21 14.54 -12.32 -21.04
CA ILE A 21 14.93 -11.57 -22.23
C ILE A 21 13.74 -10.72 -22.72
N HIS A 22 12.52 -11.25 -22.61
CA HIS A 22 11.34 -10.57 -23.13
C HIS A 22 11.01 -9.29 -22.32
N PRO A 23 10.87 -8.13 -23.00
CA PRO A 23 10.76 -6.84 -22.34
C PRO A 23 9.49 -6.70 -21.49
N LEU A 24 8.39 -7.37 -21.87
CA LEU A 24 7.12 -7.34 -21.13
C LEU A 24 7.02 -8.37 -20.00
N SER A 25 8.06 -9.14 -19.68
CA SER A 25 8.02 -10.07 -18.53
C SER A 25 9.15 -9.82 -17.56
N ARG A 26 10.28 -9.31 -18.06
CA ARG A 26 11.44 -8.95 -17.26
C ARG A 26 11.13 -8.15 -15.99
N PRO A 27 10.28 -7.09 -16.00
CA PRO A 27 10.01 -6.31 -14.78
C PRO A 27 9.42 -7.13 -13.62
N TRP A 28 8.56 -8.11 -13.89
CA TRP A 28 7.92 -8.97 -12.87
C TRP A 28 8.92 -9.90 -12.16
N PHE A 29 10.04 -10.23 -12.80
CA PHE A 29 11.12 -10.98 -12.18
C PHE A 29 12.08 -10.06 -11.40
N GLN A 30 12.37 -8.88 -11.93
CA GLN A 30 13.32 -7.94 -11.32
C GLN A 30 12.86 -7.46 -9.93
N TYR A 31 11.57 -7.22 -9.75
CA TYR A 31 11.01 -6.81 -8.46
C TYR A 31 11.08 -7.88 -7.38
N GLY A 32 10.99 -9.16 -7.76
CA GLY A 32 11.27 -10.23 -6.82
C GLY A 32 12.76 -10.31 -6.51
N LEU A 33 13.61 -10.42 -7.53
CA LEU A 33 14.98 -10.93 -7.37
C LEU A 33 15.99 -9.94 -6.77
N TYR A 34 15.88 -8.64 -7.06
CA TYR A 34 16.99 -7.70 -6.85
C TYR A 34 16.65 -6.49 -5.99
N ARG A 35 15.40 -6.32 -5.56
CA ARG A 35 14.96 -5.14 -4.80
C ARG A 35 14.09 -5.57 -3.63
N PHE A 36 14.72 -5.84 -2.49
CA PHE A 36 14.02 -5.94 -1.20
C PHE A 36 13.90 -4.57 -0.51
N GLU A 37 14.43 -3.51 -1.13
CA GLU A 37 14.32 -2.14 -0.64
C GLU A 37 13.03 -1.49 -1.15
N PRO A 38 12.48 -0.50 -0.41
CA PRO A 38 11.41 0.35 -0.92
C PRO A 38 11.80 0.96 -2.27
N SER A 39 10.81 1.17 -3.15
CA SER A 39 11.08 1.88 -4.41
C SER A 39 11.70 3.25 -4.12
N LEU A 40 12.76 3.59 -4.85
CA LEU A 40 13.40 4.90 -4.74
C LEU A 40 12.40 6.03 -5.07
N THR A 41 11.53 5.79 -6.05
CA THR A 41 10.44 6.71 -6.39
C THR A 41 9.49 6.87 -5.20
N ALA A 42 9.07 5.77 -4.57
CA ALA A 42 8.20 5.82 -3.40
C ALA A 42 8.84 6.53 -2.19
N ALA A 43 10.17 6.46 -2.04
CA ALA A 43 10.89 7.05 -0.93
C ALA A 43 11.33 8.50 -1.15
N LYS A 44 11.59 8.93 -2.40
CA LYS A 44 12.27 10.20 -2.72
C LYS A 44 11.63 11.01 -3.85
N SER A 45 10.38 10.73 -4.22
CA SER A 45 9.72 11.47 -5.30
C SER A 45 9.66 12.97 -4.99
N PRO A 46 10.10 13.85 -5.91
CA PRO A 46 9.94 15.29 -5.75
C PRO A 46 8.51 15.76 -6.06
N SER A 47 7.64 14.88 -6.54
CA SER A 47 6.26 15.24 -6.93
C SER A 47 5.26 15.08 -5.79
N LEU A 48 5.67 14.66 -4.59
CA LEU A 48 4.79 14.42 -3.45
C LEU A 48 5.27 15.14 -2.20
N ALA A 49 4.33 15.78 -1.49
CA ALA A 49 4.56 16.49 -0.24
C ALA A 49 5.39 15.68 0.78
N LYS A 50 4.96 14.45 1.05
CA LYS A 50 5.51 13.57 2.10
C LYS A 50 6.95 13.07 1.86
N THR A 51 7.48 13.20 0.64
CA THR A 51 8.81 12.66 0.28
C THR A 51 9.84 13.74 -0.03
N LEU A 52 9.47 15.02 0.11
CA LEU A 52 10.35 16.15 -0.17
C LEU A 52 11.28 16.44 1.00
N THR A 53 12.58 16.45 0.74
CA THR A 53 13.57 17.05 1.66
C THR A 53 13.67 18.56 1.49
N SER A 54 13.33 19.06 0.31
CA SER A 54 13.30 20.49 -0.03
C SER A 54 12.24 20.72 -1.12
N LEU A 55 11.43 21.77 -0.99
CA LEU A 55 10.41 22.10 -1.98
C LEU A 55 11.06 22.59 -3.29
N PRO A 56 10.51 22.20 -4.47
CA PRO A 56 11.00 22.71 -5.76
C PRO A 56 10.75 24.22 -5.87
N PRO A 57 11.45 24.97 -6.74
CA PRO A 57 11.15 26.38 -6.95
C PRO A 57 9.71 26.60 -7.47
N PRO A 58 8.97 27.61 -6.99
CA PRO A 58 7.55 27.84 -7.32
C PRO A 58 7.36 28.53 -8.69
N PHE A 59 7.99 28.01 -9.75
CA PHE A 59 7.95 28.62 -11.10
C PHE A 59 6.66 28.34 -11.89
N ASN A 60 5.91 27.30 -11.51
CA ASN A 60 4.66 26.92 -12.14
C ASN A 60 3.60 26.59 -11.08
N ASP A 61 2.34 26.60 -11.50
CA ASP A 61 1.19 26.40 -10.63
C ASP A 61 1.25 25.06 -9.88
N GLN A 62 1.80 24.02 -10.50
CA GLN A 62 1.93 22.70 -9.89
C GLN A 62 2.95 22.66 -8.74
N ASN A 63 4.04 23.41 -8.86
CA ASN A 63 5.00 23.58 -7.79
C ASN A 63 4.39 24.46 -6.70
N VAL A 64 3.70 25.55 -7.05
CA VAL A 64 3.01 26.40 -6.08
C VAL A 64 1.96 25.61 -5.28
N SER A 65 1.16 24.77 -5.94
CA SER A 65 0.16 23.94 -5.25
C SER A 65 0.81 22.94 -4.28
N LEU A 66 2.05 22.50 -4.53
CA LEU A 66 2.80 21.63 -3.62
C LEU A 66 3.18 22.35 -2.33
N TYR A 67 3.57 23.64 -2.39
CA TYR A 67 3.79 24.46 -1.19
C TYR A 67 2.50 24.58 -0.37
N VAL A 68 1.39 24.88 -1.06
CA VAL A 68 0.08 25.00 -0.41
C VAL A 68 -0.35 23.68 0.26
N GLN A 69 -0.14 22.55 -0.40
CA GLN A 69 -0.46 21.23 0.15
C GLN A 69 0.40 20.90 1.37
N VAL A 70 1.73 21.06 1.29
CA VAL A 70 2.64 20.82 2.43
C VAL A 70 2.29 21.70 3.63
N ALA A 71 1.98 22.98 3.37
CA ALA A 71 1.56 23.90 4.42
C ALA A 71 0.22 23.50 5.06
N ALA A 72 -0.74 23.05 4.24
CA ALA A 72 -2.02 22.56 4.73
C ALA A 72 -1.89 21.26 5.55
N GLU A 73 -1.02 20.32 5.15
CA GLU A 73 -0.71 19.11 5.92
C GLU A 73 -0.18 19.48 7.30
N LYS A 74 0.85 20.33 7.38
CA LYS A 74 1.43 20.85 8.64
C LYS A 74 0.38 21.48 9.56
N LEU A 75 -0.42 22.40 9.03
CA LEU A 75 -1.48 23.06 9.81
C LEU A 75 -2.51 22.04 10.33
N SER A 76 -2.83 21.02 9.52
CA SER A 76 -3.82 20.01 9.91
C SER A 76 -3.29 18.99 10.92
N ASP A 77 -1.97 18.83 10.99
CA ASP A 77 -1.25 18.08 12.03
C ASP A 77 -1.05 18.91 13.31
N GLY A 78 -1.49 20.17 13.31
CA GLY A 78 -1.39 21.09 14.45
C GLY A 78 -0.05 21.83 14.57
N GLU A 79 0.81 21.73 13.56
CA GLU A 79 2.05 22.50 13.49
C GLU A 79 1.76 23.95 13.11
N SER A 80 2.50 24.90 13.70
CA SER A 80 2.48 26.30 13.29
C SER A 80 3.41 26.53 12.10
N LEU A 81 2.97 27.31 11.12
CA LEU A 81 3.83 27.82 10.04
C LEU A 81 4.59 29.06 10.50
N ASP A 82 5.81 29.25 9.99
CA ASP A 82 6.55 30.49 10.20
C ASP A 82 5.79 31.67 9.56
N PRO A 83 5.69 32.84 10.20
CA PRO A 83 4.98 33.98 9.61
C PRO A 83 5.54 34.42 8.26
N ALA A 84 6.86 34.35 8.05
CA ALA A 84 7.47 34.70 6.77
C ALA A 84 7.06 33.71 5.66
N ASP A 85 7.08 32.41 5.96
CA ASP A 85 6.59 31.37 5.05
C ASP A 85 5.10 31.54 4.75
N THR A 86 4.31 31.95 5.73
CA THR A 86 2.86 32.15 5.55
C THR A 86 2.56 33.36 4.67
N LEU A 87 3.31 34.46 4.83
CA LEU A 87 3.23 35.62 3.92
C LEU A 87 3.62 35.25 2.49
N LEU A 88 4.68 34.45 2.32
CA LEU A 88 5.07 33.93 1.01
C LEU A 88 3.95 33.07 0.39
N LEU A 89 3.34 32.17 1.17
CA LEU A 89 2.21 31.34 0.70
C LEU A 89 1.01 32.20 0.24
N ILE A 90 0.70 33.28 0.96
CA ILE A 90 -0.33 34.25 0.57
C ILE A 90 0.02 34.91 -0.77
N GLU A 91 1.26 35.37 -0.94
CA GLU A 91 1.73 36.01 -2.18
C GLU A 91 1.69 35.02 -3.37
N LEU A 92 2.13 33.79 -3.15
CA LEU A 92 2.06 32.73 -4.15
C LEU A 92 0.61 32.42 -4.55
N CYS A 93 -0.31 32.32 -3.58
CA CYS A 93 -1.74 32.11 -3.86
C CYS A 93 -2.33 33.27 -4.67
N ARG A 94 -1.99 34.52 -4.33
CA ARG A 94 -2.46 35.71 -5.06
C ARG A 94 -1.97 35.72 -6.50
N THR A 95 -0.67 35.50 -6.69
CA THR A 95 -0.03 35.47 -8.01
C THR A 95 -0.60 34.33 -8.87
N ALA A 96 -0.83 33.16 -8.29
CA ALA A 96 -1.45 32.03 -8.98
C ALA A 96 -2.92 32.32 -9.33
N ALA A 97 -3.67 32.97 -8.43
CA ALA A 97 -5.05 33.38 -8.70
C ALA A 97 -5.18 34.48 -9.77
N GLU A 98 -4.13 35.25 -10.04
CA GLU A 98 -4.10 36.20 -11.16
C GLU A 98 -3.87 35.48 -12.50
N LYS A 99 -3.02 34.45 -12.50
CA LYS A 99 -2.76 33.61 -13.68
C LYS A 99 -3.93 32.68 -14.02
N ASP A 100 -4.56 32.11 -13.01
CA ASP A 100 -5.75 31.25 -13.11
C ASP A 100 -6.91 31.84 -12.30
N PRO A 101 -7.60 32.88 -12.84
CA PRO A 101 -8.65 33.61 -12.13
C PRO A 101 -9.95 32.82 -11.98
N THR A 102 -10.06 31.66 -12.62
CA THR A 102 -11.29 30.84 -12.58
C THR A 102 -11.28 29.81 -11.47
N ASN A 103 -10.10 29.51 -10.91
CA ASN A 103 -9.90 28.44 -9.95
C ASN A 103 -10.02 28.93 -8.51
N ALA A 104 -10.99 28.37 -7.80
CA ALA A 104 -11.28 28.69 -6.41
C ALA A 104 -10.17 28.23 -5.45
N PHE A 105 -9.39 27.20 -5.80
CA PHE A 105 -8.34 26.63 -4.97
C PHE A 105 -7.40 27.70 -4.41
N TRP A 106 -6.96 28.63 -5.26
CA TRP A 106 -6.02 29.68 -4.87
C TRP A 106 -6.59 30.64 -3.82
N ARG A 107 -7.83 31.09 -4.01
CA ARG A 107 -8.47 32.04 -3.09
C ARG A 107 -8.92 31.38 -1.79
N GLN A 108 -9.32 30.11 -1.83
CA GLN A 108 -9.59 29.33 -0.62
C GLN A 108 -8.32 29.11 0.21
N SER A 109 -7.19 28.85 -0.46
CA SER A 109 -5.89 28.70 0.19
C SER A 109 -5.38 30.02 0.77
N GLU A 110 -5.51 31.12 0.02
CA GLU A 110 -5.23 32.47 0.52
C GLU A 110 -6.03 32.76 1.80
N ALA A 111 -7.34 32.47 1.80
CA ALA A 111 -8.19 32.68 2.97
C ALA A 111 -7.71 31.87 4.19
N LEU A 112 -7.32 30.61 3.98
CA LEU A 112 -6.78 29.76 5.05
C LEU A 112 -5.50 30.34 5.66
N PHE A 113 -4.56 30.79 4.81
CA PHE A 113 -3.28 31.33 5.30
C PHE A 113 -3.41 32.72 5.93
N GLN A 114 -4.30 33.56 5.41
CA GLN A 114 -4.64 34.84 6.06
C GLN A 114 -5.24 34.61 7.46
N GLN A 115 -6.12 33.61 7.60
CA GLN A 115 -6.66 33.24 8.91
C GLN A 115 -5.57 32.73 9.85
N ALA A 116 -4.62 31.95 9.35
CA ALA A 116 -3.53 31.38 10.16
C ALA A 116 -2.63 32.45 10.79
N ILE A 117 -2.50 33.64 10.17
CA ILE A 117 -1.77 34.80 10.72
C ILE A 117 -2.67 35.82 11.44
N GLY A 118 -3.94 35.50 11.66
CA GLY A 118 -4.90 36.37 12.35
C GLY A 118 -5.43 37.55 11.54
N ASN A 119 -5.26 37.55 10.22
CA ASN A 119 -5.79 38.60 9.34
C ASN A 119 -7.21 38.26 8.85
N GLU A 120 -8.18 38.32 9.77
CA GLU A 120 -9.55 37.85 9.55
C GLU A 120 -10.27 38.59 8.39
N GLU A 121 -10.05 39.90 8.26
CA GLU A 121 -10.68 40.70 7.21
C GLU A 121 -10.19 40.26 5.81
N ALA A 122 -8.88 40.14 5.62
CA ALA A 122 -8.32 39.68 4.36
C ALA A 122 -8.71 38.22 4.06
N ALA A 123 -8.79 37.38 5.10
CA ALA A 123 -9.24 36.00 4.99
C ALA A 123 -10.69 35.92 4.48
N LEU A 124 -11.59 36.73 5.05
CA LEU A 124 -12.99 36.80 4.64
C LEU A 124 -13.14 37.31 3.21
N VAL A 125 -12.39 38.36 2.83
CA VAL A 125 -12.40 38.88 1.45
C VAL A 125 -11.93 37.82 0.45
N ALA A 126 -10.86 37.09 0.76
CA ALA A 126 -10.38 35.99 -0.10
C ALA A 126 -11.42 34.86 -0.18
N TRP A 127 -12.08 34.52 0.93
CA TRP A 127 -13.14 33.52 1.01
C TRP A 127 -14.35 33.85 0.13
N GLN A 128 -14.83 35.10 0.20
CA GLN A 128 -15.91 35.61 -0.64
C GLN A 128 -15.50 35.65 -2.13
N ARG A 129 -14.25 36.03 -2.43
CA ARG A 129 -13.72 36.00 -3.80
C ARG A 129 -13.65 34.58 -4.36
N ALA A 130 -13.41 33.58 -3.53
CA ALA A 130 -13.39 32.18 -3.93
C ALA A 130 -14.78 31.66 -4.31
N ALA A 131 -15.82 32.05 -3.59
CA ALA A 131 -17.20 31.61 -3.85
C ALA A 131 -17.74 32.03 -5.23
N ASN A 132 -17.16 33.08 -5.82
CA ASN A 132 -17.55 33.59 -7.14
C ASN A 132 -16.75 32.97 -8.30
N ARG A 133 -15.94 31.93 -8.04
CA ARG A 133 -15.13 31.23 -9.04
C ARG A 133 -15.92 30.08 -9.67
N SER A 134 -15.47 29.60 -10.83
CA SER A 134 -16.21 28.62 -11.62
C SER A 134 -15.60 27.22 -11.59
N SER A 135 -14.33 27.08 -11.21
CA SER A 135 -13.61 25.81 -11.17
C SER A 135 -12.89 25.60 -9.84
N TRP A 136 -12.48 24.37 -9.57
CA TRP A 136 -11.60 24.03 -8.45
C TRP A 136 -10.64 22.93 -8.89
N THR A 137 -9.34 23.19 -8.85
CA THR A 137 -8.30 22.19 -9.12
C THR A 137 -7.13 22.39 -8.16
N ASP A 138 -6.78 21.33 -7.46
CA ASP A 138 -5.68 21.27 -6.49
C ASP A 138 -4.36 20.78 -7.11
N TYR A 139 -4.35 20.55 -8.43
CA TYR A 139 -3.22 20.06 -9.23
C TYR A 139 -2.64 18.70 -8.80
N GLN A 140 -3.22 18.04 -7.79
CA GLN A 140 -2.75 16.74 -7.30
C GLN A 140 -2.80 15.67 -8.40
N SER A 141 -3.82 15.68 -9.26
CA SER A 141 -3.89 14.70 -10.36
C SER A 141 -2.75 14.85 -11.37
N LEU A 142 -2.15 16.03 -11.53
CA LEU A 142 -0.97 16.23 -12.39
C LEU A 142 0.29 15.71 -11.70
N GLN A 143 0.47 16.06 -10.41
CA GLN A 143 1.56 15.58 -9.58
C GLN A 143 1.57 14.04 -9.49
N LEU A 144 0.41 13.41 -9.31
CA LEU A 144 0.28 11.95 -9.29
C LEU A 144 0.60 11.31 -10.65
N LYS A 145 0.29 11.96 -11.78
CA LYS A 145 0.69 11.47 -13.11
C LYS A 145 2.21 11.48 -13.28
N GLU A 146 2.89 12.52 -12.80
CA GLU A 146 4.36 12.56 -12.80
C GLU A 146 4.95 11.49 -11.89
N PHE A 147 4.38 11.30 -10.71
CA PHE A 147 4.79 10.24 -9.78
C PHE A 147 4.65 8.84 -10.43
N ILE A 148 3.56 8.57 -11.15
CA ILE A 148 3.38 7.33 -11.92
C ILE A 148 4.39 7.23 -13.07
N ALA A 149 4.71 8.34 -13.73
CA ALA A 149 5.72 8.37 -14.79
C ALA A 149 7.13 8.08 -14.26
N GLN A 150 7.46 8.54 -13.05
CA GLN A 150 8.71 8.20 -12.36
C GLN A 150 8.78 6.70 -12.03
N PHE A 151 7.70 6.11 -11.53
CA PHE A 151 7.63 4.66 -11.34
C PHE A 151 7.82 3.91 -12.66
N LYS A 152 7.18 4.36 -13.74
CA LYS A 152 7.35 3.78 -15.08
C LYS A 152 8.79 3.90 -15.55
N ALA A 153 9.49 4.99 -15.26
CA ALA A 153 10.91 5.15 -15.59
C ALA A 153 11.78 4.17 -14.79
N GLU A 154 11.47 3.96 -13.51
CA GLU A 154 12.17 3.02 -12.63
C GLU A 154 11.95 1.55 -13.05
N SER A 155 10.71 1.18 -13.39
CA SER A 155 10.26 -0.18 -13.70
C SER A 155 10.37 -0.55 -15.19
N ARG A 156 10.50 0.46 -16.05
CA ARG A 156 10.34 0.43 -17.53
C ARG A 156 8.93 0.21 -18.05
N ILE A 157 7.95 -0.09 -17.20
CA ILE A 157 6.55 -0.35 -17.57
C ILE A 157 5.57 0.20 -16.55
N THR A 158 4.36 0.55 -16.97
CA THR A 158 3.34 0.91 -15.99
C THR A 158 2.70 -0.35 -15.42
N MET A 159 2.77 -0.53 -14.10
CA MET A 159 2.12 -1.63 -13.38
C MET A 159 0.91 -1.12 -12.59
N ALA A 160 -0.06 -1.99 -12.33
CA ALA A 160 -1.26 -1.64 -11.57
C ALA A 160 -0.93 -1.06 -10.18
N TRP A 161 0.06 -1.61 -9.47
CA TRP A 161 0.44 -1.15 -8.13
C TRP A 161 0.98 0.29 -8.11
N HIS A 162 1.51 0.82 -9.22
CA HIS A 162 1.93 2.22 -9.31
C HIS A 162 0.75 3.17 -9.11
N TYR A 163 -0.41 2.81 -9.65
CA TYR A 163 -1.64 3.60 -9.48
C TYR A 163 -2.20 3.44 -8.07
N ALA A 164 -2.13 2.25 -7.48
CA ALA A 164 -2.48 2.08 -6.07
C ALA A 164 -1.61 2.96 -5.17
N ALA A 165 -0.29 3.03 -5.44
CA ALA A 165 0.64 3.86 -4.70
C ALA A 165 0.36 5.36 -4.91
N ALA A 166 -0.05 5.77 -6.10
CA ALA A 166 -0.50 7.14 -6.34
C ALA A 166 -1.80 7.46 -5.59
N ALA A 167 -2.77 6.54 -5.59
CA ALA A 167 -4.05 6.72 -4.91
C ALA A 167 -3.89 6.91 -3.40
N SER A 168 -2.97 6.18 -2.75
CA SER A 168 -2.72 6.30 -1.31
C SER A 168 -1.98 7.57 -0.90
N ARG A 169 -1.41 8.32 -1.86
CA ARG A 169 -0.63 9.55 -1.61
C ARG A 169 -1.41 10.83 -1.84
N ARG A 170 -2.67 10.74 -2.26
CA ARG A 170 -3.53 11.91 -2.44
C ARG A 170 -3.91 12.49 -1.07
N SER A 171 -3.65 13.78 -0.87
CA SER A 171 -3.98 14.50 0.35
C SER A 171 -5.41 15.03 0.34
N SER A 172 -6.09 14.95 1.48
CA SER A 172 -7.39 15.58 1.72
C SER A 172 -7.33 16.73 2.72
N ASP A 173 -6.13 17.12 3.16
CA ASP A 173 -5.95 18.04 4.29
C ASP A 173 -6.35 19.47 3.96
N LEU A 174 -6.03 19.97 2.76
CA LEU A 174 -6.50 21.29 2.36
C LEU A 174 -8.04 21.36 2.27
N PRO A 175 -8.76 20.47 1.54
CA PRO A 175 -10.22 20.45 1.58
C PRO A 175 -10.81 20.34 3.00
N ARG A 176 -10.18 19.56 3.88
CA ARG A 176 -10.54 19.46 5.30
C ARG A 176 -10.41 20.81 6.00
N MET A 177 -9.26 21.46 5.86
CA MET A 177 -8.99 22.76 6.50
C MET A 177 -9.87 23.88 5.97
N VAL A 178 -10.09 23.93 4.66
CA VAL A 178 -11.00 24.89 4.02
C VAL A 178 -12.45 24.67 4.48
N SER A 179 -12.88 23.41 4.62
CA SER A 179 -14.20 23.08 5.18
C SER A 179 -14.34 23.51 6.64
N SER A 180 -13.28 23.32 7.44
CA SER A 180 -13.23 23.80 8.84
C SER A 180 -13.29 25.33 8.92
N LEU A 181 -12.54 26.04 8.06
CA LEU A 181 -12.57 27.50 7.97
C LEU A 181 -13.98 28.00 7.63
N GLY A 182 -14.61 27.45 6.60
CA GLY A 182 -15.96 27.81 6.20
C GLY A 182 -17.00 27.54 7.28
N THR A 183 -16.84 26.44 8.03
CA THR A 183 -17.67 26.12 9.19
C THR A 183 -17.47 27.14 10.31
N GLY A 184 -16.24 27.56 10.57
CA GLY A 184 -15.90 28.62 11.52
C GLY A 184 -16.60 29.93 11.20
N TYR A 185 -16.56 30.38 9.93
CA TYR A 185 -17.26 31.59 9.52
C TYR A 185 -18.77 31.55 9.73
N ILE A 186 -19.42 30.41 9.46
CA ILE A 186 -20.85 30.25 9.71
C ILE A 186 -21.17 30.29 11.22
N LEU A 187 -20.29 29.73 12.05
CA LEU A 187 -20.47 29.73 13.50
C LEU A 187 -20.25 31.11 14.12
N SER A 188 -19.28 31.88 13.61
CA SER A 188 -19.02 33.25 14.08
C SER A 188 -20.04 34.25 13.55
N ASP A 189 -20.49 34.07 12.32
CA ASP A 189 -21.46 34.92 11.65
C ASP A 189 -22.53 34.06 10.96
N GLN A 190 -23.72 34.01 11.58
CA GLN A 190 -24.86 33.25 11.08
C GLN A 190 -25.59 33.97 9.92
N SER A 191 -25.02 35.05 9.38
CA SER A 191 -25.62 35.78 8.28
C SER A 191 -25.88 34.89 7.07
N LEU A 192 -26.91 35.26 6.31
CA LEU A 192 -27.25 34.59 5.06
C LEU A 192 -26.09 34.66 4.06
N ASP A 193 -25.28 35.73 4.08
CA ASP A 193 -24.13 35.87 3.20
C ASP A 193 -23.00 34.89 3.54
N SER A 194 -22.69 34.72 4.83
CA SER A 194 -21.69 33.76 5.30
C SER A 194 -22.10 32.33 4.95
N ARG A 195 -23.37 31.95 5.20
CA ARG A 195 -23.94 30.66 4.77
C ARG A 195 -23.88 30.49 3.25
N ARG A 196 -24.29 31.50 2.48
CA ARG A 196 -24.24 31.49 1.00
C ARG A 196 -22.82 31.26 0.48
N THR A 197 -21.86 32.01 1.00
CA THR A 197 -20.46 31.95 0.57
C THR A 197 -19.84 30.59 0.87
N ALA A 198 -20.10 30.05 2.06
CA ALA A 198 -19.65 28.71 2.43
C ALA A 198 -20.29 27.62 1.57
N PHE A 199 -21.58 27.73 1.25
CA PHE A 199 -22.28 26.81 0.36
C PHE A 199 -21.64 26.79 -1.04
N LEU A 200 -21.35 27.95 -1.62
CA LEU A 200 -20.74 28.04 -2.95
C LEU A 200 -19.32 27.46 -2.97
N ASN A 201 -18.49 27.77 -1.96
CA ASN A 201 -17.16 27.19 -1.83
C ASN A 201 -17.20 25.66 -1.64
N GLY A 202 -18.11 25.16 -0.81
CA GLY A 202 -18.30 23.72 -0.61
C GLY A 202 -18.74 23.00 -1.88
N ASN A 203 -19.62 23.62 -2.69
CA ASN A 203 -20.00 23.09 -4.01
C ASN A 203 -18.81 22.99 -4.96
N LEU A 204 -17.94 24.00 -5.00
CA LEU A 204 -16.75 24.02 -5.86
C LEU A 204 -15.81 22.85 -5.51
N ILE A 205 -15.59 22.61 -4.22
CA ILE A 205 -14.82 21.44 -3.74
C ILE A 205 -15.54 20.15 -4.12
N ARG A 206 -16.82 19.99 -3.76
CA ARG A 206 -17.58 18.75 -3.99
C ARG A 206 -17.61 18.36 -5.47
N ASP A 207 -17.95 19.29 -6.35
CA ASP A 207 -18.19 19.00 -7.77
C ASP A 207 -16.88 18.72 -8.54
N ASN A 208 -15.74 19.23 -8.08
CA ASN A 208 -14.47 19.11 -8.81
C ASN A 208 -13.40 18.27 -8.08
N ALA A 209 -13.64 17.87 -6.84
CA ALA A 209 -12.76 16.99 -6.10
C ALA A 209 -12.57 15.66 -6.84
N ARG A 210 -11.31 15.24 -6.96
CA ARG A 210 -10.90 13.99 -7.60
C ARG A 210 -10.75 12.83 -6.61
N SER A 211 -11.01 13.07 -5.33
CA SER A 211 -11.16 12.05 -4.29
C SER A 211 -12.53 12.16 -3.64
N LYS A 212 -13.08 11.00 -3.26
CA LYS A 212 -14.29 10.90 -2.44
C LYS A 212 -14.11 11.59 -1.09
N VAL A 213 -12.94 11.50 -0.46
CA VAL A 213 -12.67 12.13 0.85
C VAL A 213 -12.68 13.65 0.71
N SER A 214 -11.99 14.20 -0.29
CA SER A 214 -12.04 15.64 -0.56
C SER A 214 -13.46 16.11 -0.91
N ALA A 215 -14.21 15.34 -1.71
CA ALA A 215 -15.58 15.65 -2.05
C ALA A 215 -16.52 15.62 -0.83
N SER A 216 -16.26 14.74 0.15
CA SER A 216 -17.07 14.66 1.37
C SER A 216 -16.92 15.89 2.25
N HIS A 217 -15.73 16.52 2.29
CA HIS A 217 -15.53 17.80 2.98
C HIS A 217 -16.34 18.94 2.34
N GLY A 218 -16.41 18.96 1.00
CA GLY A 218 -17.29 19.89 0.27
C GLY A 218 -18.78 19.63 0.54
N TYR A 219 -19.20 18.35 0.48
CA TYR A 219 -20.56 17.91 0.81
C TYR A 219 -20.98 18.30 2.24
N ASN A 220 -20.09 18.10 3.23
CA ASN A 220 -20.37 18.43 4.61
C ASN A 220 -20.50 19.95 4.81
N LEU A 221 -19.64 20.73 4.15
CA LEU A 221 -19.73 22.20 4.21
C LEU A 221 -21.03 22.72 3.60
N THR A 222 -21.47 22.16 2.46
CA THR A 222 -22.74 22.55 1.81
C THR A 222 -23.95 22.18 2.65
N GLU A 223 -23.98 20.98 3.23
CA GLU A 223 -25.06 20.58 4.16
C GLU A 223 -25.06 21.47 5.41
N PHE A 224 -23.90 21.76 5.99
CA PHE A 224 -23.79 22.61 7.17
C PHE A 224 -24.27 24.04 6.89
N ALA A 225 -23.85 24.62 5.76
CA ALA A 225 -24.29 25.94 5.32
C ALA A 225 -25.80 26.02 5.09
N ALA A 226 -26.38 25.00 4.44
CA ALA A 226 -27.81 24.98 4.14
C ALA A 226 -28.69 24.73 5.38
N THR A 227 -28.24 23.89 6.31
CA THR A 227 -29.01 23.56 7.52
C THR A 227 -28.89 24.63 8.62
N GLY A 228 -27.82 25.44 8.60
CA GLY A 228 -27.57 26.52 9.54
C GLY A 228 -26.90 26.05 10.84
N PRO A 229 -26.21 26.96 11.56
CA PRO A 229 -25.55 26.68 12.83
C PRO A 229 -26.57 26.60 13.98
N TYR A 230 -27.26 25.47 14.09
CA TYR A 230 -28.05 25.16 15.28
C TYR A 230 -27.17 24.43 16.30
N PRO A 231 -27.39 24.63 17.61
CA PRO A 231 -26.79 23.77 18.62
C PRO A 231 -27.14 22.33 18.26
N ILE A 232 -26.12 21.53 17.97
CA ILE A 232 -26.29 20.13 17.63
C ILE A 232 -26.90 19.44 18.87
N PRO A 233 -28.01 18.69 18.75
CA PRO A 233 -28.68 18.28 17.52
C PRO A 233 -30.11 18.85 17.41
N GLY A 234 -30.33 19.81 16.51
CA GLY A 234 -31.67 20.08 15.97
C GLY A 234 -32.28 18.82 15.32
N THR A 235 -33.61 18.70 15.37
CA THR A 235 -34.32 17.51 14.92
C THR A 235 -34.11 17.27 13.41
N ARG A 236 -34.22 16.01 12.94
CA ARG A 236 -34.14 15.70 11.49
C ARG A 236 -35.14 16.54 10.67
N ARG A 237 -36.30 16.87 11.26
CA ARG A 237 -37.34 17.69 10.64
C ARG A 237 -36.88 19.15 10.45
N GLU A 238 -36.28 19.75 11.47
CA GLU A 238 -35.71 21.11 11.39
C GLU A 238 -34.64 21.22 10.32
N ARG A 239 -33.70 20.26 10.27
CA ARG A 239 -32.65 20.26 9.24
C ARG A 239 -33.24 20.21 7.83
N THR A 240 -34.24 19.36 7.60
CA THR A 240 -34.93 19.28 6.31
C THR A 240 -35.67 20.58 5.97
N PHE A 241 -36.33 21.20 6.96
CA PHE A 241 -37.04 22.46 6.79
C PHE A 241 -36.08 23.59 6.40
N ASN A 242 -35.03 23.81 7.19
CA ASN A 242 -34.03 24.87 6.94
C ASN A 242 -33.34 24.68 5.59
N ARG A 243 -33.01 23.42 5.24
CA ARG A 243 -32.42 23.08 3.95
C ARG A 243 -33.35 23.44 2.78
N ALA A 244 -34.66 23.27 2.95
CA ALA A 244 -35.65 23.65 1.94
C ALA A 244 -35.92 25.17 1.91
N GLU A 245 -35.80 25.84 3.06
CA GLU A 245 -36.01 27.28 3.19
C GLU A 245 -34.84 28.09 2.64
N PHE A 246 -33.61 27.58 2.73
CA PHE A 246 -32.39 28.30 2.36
C PHE A 246 -32.40 28.95 0.94
N PRO A 247 -32.80 28.27 -0.15
CA PRO A 247 -32.94 28.93 -1.45
C PRO A 247 -34.00 30.05 -1.43
N THR A 248 -35.07 29.90 -0.66
CA THR A 248 -36.15 30.88 -0.52
C THR A 248 -35.65 32.13 0.21
N GLU A 249 -34.86 31.98 1.26
CA GLU A 249 -34.20 33.10 1.97
C GLU A 249 -33.35 33.93 0.99
N ILE A 250 -32.63 33.27 0.09
CA ILE A 250 -31.79 33.93 -0.92
C ILE A 250 -32.62 34.69 -1.95
N ILE A 251 -33.78 34.17 -2.34
CA ILE A 251 -34.74 34.88 -3.21
C ILE A 251 -35.26 36.14 -2.52
N GLN A 252 -35.59 36.06 -1.22
CA GLN A 252 -36.12 37.18 -0.45
C GLN A 252 -35.11 38.33 -0.31
N VAL A 253 -33.81 38.03 -0.31
CA VAL A 253 -32.71 39.03 -0.32
C VAL A 253 -32.40 39.55 -1.73
N GLY A 254 -33.14 39.12 -2.75
CA GLY A 254 -33.10 39.69 -4.10
C GLY A 254 -32.11 39.04 -5.06
N ASP A 255 -31.67 37.80 -4.80
CA ASP A 255 -30.71 37.07 -5.65
C ASP A 255 -31.28 35.75 -6.21
N PRO A 256 -32.27 35.81 -7.12
CA PRO A 256 -32.96 34.62 -7.62
C PRO A 256 -32.06 33.69 -8.43
N ASP A 257 -31.00 34.20 -9.07
CA ASP A 257 -30.10 33.37 -9.86
C ASP A 257 -29.16 32.56 -8.97
N ARG A 258 -28.61 33.14 -7.89
CA ARG A 258 -27.88 32.34 -6.89
C ARG A 258 -28.79 31.35 -6.18
N ALA A 259 -30.05 31.68 -5.92
CA ALA A 259 -31.00 30.73 -5.35
C ALA A 259 -31.18 29.49 -6.25
N LYS A 260 -31.24 29.65 -7.58
CA LYS A 260 -31.27 28.52 -8.54
C LYS A 260 -29.99 27.67 -8.46
N VAL A 261 -28.82 28.32 -8.39
CA VAL A 261 -27.53 27.63 -8.22
C VAL A 261 -27.52 26.83 -6.92
N ILE A 262 -28.01 27.42 -5.83
CA ILE A 262 -28.10 26.75 -4.52
C ILE A 262 -29.06 25.57 -4.57
N ALA A 263 -30.26 25.76 -5.11
CA ALA A 263 -31.25 24.69 -5.25
C ALA A 263 -30.75 23.54 -6.13
N ASN A 264 -29.97 23.81 -7.18
CA ASN A 264 -29.32 22.77 -7.97
C ASN A 264 -28.19 22.09 -7.18
N GLY A 265 -27.39 22.86 -6.47
CA GLY A 265 -26.34 22.34 -5.58
C GLY A 265 -26.89 21.41 -4.50
N LEU A 266 -28.04 21.73 -3.91
CA LEU A 266 -28.71 20.87 -2.91
C LEU A 266 -29.18 19.54 -3.52
N ARG A 267 -29.79 19.58 -4.71
CA ARG A 267 -30.17 18.37 -5.45
C ARG A 267 -28.97 17.49 -5.79
N LYS A 268 -27.86 18.08 -6.23
CA LYS A 268 -26.60 17.34 -6.42
C LYS A 268 -26.07 16.76 -5.10
N ASN A 269 -26.25 17.45 -3.97
CA ASN A 269 -25.82 16.98 -2.66
C ASN A 269 -26.56 15.70 -2.24
N GLU A 270 -27.85 15.58 -2.54
CA GLU A 270 -28.61 14.33 -2.34
C GLU A 270 -28.01 13.17 -3.13
N ALA A 271 -27.63 13.39 -4.39
CA ALA A 271 -26.96 12.38 -5.18
C ALA A 271 -25.58 12.01 -4.60
N TYR A 272 -24.82 13.00 -4.14
CA TYR A 272 -23.53 12.78 -3.47
C TYR A 272 -23.67 12.05 -2.13
N GLN A 273 -24.79 12.18 -1.43
CA GLN A 273 -25.05 11.44 -0.21
C GLN A 273 -24.95 9.93 -0.46
N ALA A 274 -25.46 9.42 -1.58
CA ALA A 274 -25.31 8.01 -1.95
C ALA A 274 -23.82 7.62 -2.16
N LEU A 275 -23.02 8.51 -2.74
CA LEU A 275 -21.59 8.29 -2.98
C LEU A 275 -20.74 8.39 -1.70
N VAL A 276 -21.05 9.33 -0.80
CA VAL A 276 -20.31 9.54 0.46
C VAL A 276 -20.62 8.44 1.48
N PHE A 277 -21.90 8.10 1.65
CA PHE A 277 -22.37 7.17 2.69
C PHE A 277 -22.38 5.69 2.28
N THR A 278 -21.94 5.35 1.06
CA THR A 278 -21.67 3.94 0.72
C THR A 278 -20.56 3.39 1.63
N ARG A 279 -20.98 2.56 2.58
CA ARG A 279 -20.24 2.07 3.76
C ARG A 279 -18.98 1.26 3.45
N ASP A 280 -18.69 0.99 2.17
CA ASP A 280 -17.70 -0.02 1.75
C ASP A 280 -16.66 0.44 0.73
N THR A 281 -16.47 1.75 0.49
CA THR A 281 -15.55 2.22 -0.58
C THR A 281 -14.07 1.90 -0.32
N LYS A 282 -13.65 1.69 0.93
CA LYS A 282 -12.28 1.24 1.24
C LYS A 282 -12.01 -0.19 0.73
N LYS A 283 -13.00 -1.08 0.74
CA LYS A 283 -12.81 -2.49 0.38
C LYS A 283 -12.43 -2.71 -1.09
N PRO A 284 -13.07 -2.06 -2.09
CA PRO A 284 -12.64 -2.15 -3.49
C PRO A 284 -11.19 -1.72 -3.71
N LEU A 285 -10.79 -0.56 -3.16
CA LEU A 285 -9.41 -0.07 -3.31
C LEU A 285 -8.41 -1.02 -2.64
N GLN A 286 -8.67 -1.45 -1.40
CA GLN A 286 -7.83 -2.42 -0.69
C GLN A 286 -7.73 -3.75 -1.46
N ARG A 287 -8.85 -4.24 -2.02
CA ARG A 287 -8.87 -5.47 -2.83
C ARG A 287 -8.04 -5.32 -4.10
N LEU A 288 -8.24 -4.25 -4.88
CA LEU A 288 -7.48 -4.00 -6.11
C LEU A 288 -6.00 -3.79 -5.80
N THR A 289 -5.67 -3.11 -4.70
CA THR A 289 -4.31 -2.92 -4.21
C THR A 289 -3.66 -4.27 -3.89
N GLY A 290 -4.31 -5.12 -3.09
CA GLY A 290 -3.81 -6.45 -2.75
C GLY A 290 -3.62 -7.34 -3.98
N GLN A 291 -4.56 -7.30 -4.92
CA GLN A 291 -4.43 -8.02 -6.19
C GLN A 291 -3.24 -7.50 -7.02
N SER A 292 -3.01 -6.19 -7.08
CA SER A 292 -1.89 -5.59 -7.81
C SER A 292 -0.52 -5.95 -7.23
N ILE A 293 -0.43 -6.09 -5.90
CA ILE A 293 0.81 -6.53 -5.23
C ILE A 293 1.08 -7.99 -5.55
N LEU A 294 0.05 -8.84 -5.48
CA LEU A 294 0.17 -10.25 -5.81
C LEU A 294 0.59 -10.45 -7.28
N THR A 295 -0.05 -9.77 -8.24
CA THR A 295 0.31 -9.91 -9.66
C THR A 295 1.72 -9.43 -9.96
N SER A 296 2.16 -8.33 -9.34
CA SER A 296 3.50 -7.77 -9.58
C SER A 296 4.62 -8.56 -8.90
N SER A 297 4.36 -9.19 -7.74
CA SER A 297 5.41 -9.79 -6.90
C SER A 297 5.48 -11.31 -6.96
N LEU A 298 4.37 -12.00 -7.28
CA LEU A 298 4.28 -13.46 -7.21
C LEU A 298 5.25 -14.17 -8.17
N PRO A 299 5.40 -13.78 -9.46
CA PRO A 299 6.30 -14.49 -10.38
C PRO A 299 7.77 -14.47 -9.91
N GLY A 300 8.27 -13.29 -9.54
CA GLY A 300 9.62 -13.11 -9.03
C GLY A 300 9.84 -13.81 -7.68
N SER A 301 8.85 -13.76 -6.78
CA SER A 301 8.93 -14.44 -5.48
C SER A 301 8.99 -15.96 -5.62
N LEU A 302 8.19 -16.54 -6.51
CA LEU A 302 8.25 -17.97 -6.82
C LEU A 302 9.60 -18.37 -7.42
N LEU A 303 10.18 -17.52 -8.26
CA LEU A 303 11.50 -17.78 -8.82
C LEU A 303 12.60 -17.74 -7.76
N ILE A 304 12.57 -16.79 -6.83
CA ILE A 304 13.51 -16.77 -5.69
C ILE A 304 13.37 -18.03 -4.86
N THR A 305 12.14 -18.41 -4.52
CA THR A 305 11.86 -19.65 -3.79
C THR A 305 12.46 -20.84 -4.54
N ALA A 306 12.30 -20.92 -5.87
CA ALA A 306 12.89 -21.96 -6.69
C ALA A 306 14.43 -21.98 -6.61
N VAL A 307 15.06 -20.80 -6.70
CA VAL A 307 16.53 -20.65 -6.60
C VAL A 307 17.05 -21.06 -5.22
N ILE A 308 16.40 -20.64 -4.14
CA ILE A 308 16.76 -21.01 -2.76
C ILE A 308 16.72 -22.53 -2.59
N PHE A 309 15.63 -23.18 -3.02
CA PHE A 309 15.51 -24.63 -2.92
C PHE A 309 16.46 -25.38 -3.86
N LEU A 310 16.76 -24.83 -5.03
CA LEU A 310 17.74 -25.42 -5.95
C LEU A 310 19.15 -25.36 -5.35
N ALA A 311 19.53 -24.21 -4.76
CA ALA A 311 20.80 -24.04 -4.06
C ALA A 311 20.89 -24.98 -2.85
N LEU A 312 19.82 -25.08 -2.07
CA LEU A 312 19.73 -26.02 -0.94
C LEU A 312 19.87 -27.48 -1.43
N HIS A 313 19.21 -27.85 -2.52
CA HIS A 313 19.33 -29.18 -3.10
C HIS A 313 20.76 -29.48 -3.58
N ALA A 314 21.39 -28.53 -4.27
CA ALA A 314 22.76 -28.66 -4.76
C ALA A 314 23.75 -28.82 -3.59
N LEU A 315 23.63 -27.98 -2.55
CA LEU A 315 24.44 -28.06 -1.34
C LEU A 315 24.33 -29.44 -0.67
N LEU A 316 23.10 -29.94 -0.50
CA LEU A 316 22.84 -31.25 0.10
C LEU A 316 23.24 -32.44 -0.78
N CYS A 317 23.40 -32.25 -2.09
CA CYS A 317 23.97 -33.25 -2.98
C CYS A 317 25.49 -33.35 -2.87
N VAL A 318 26.16 -32.21 -2.63
CA VAL A 318 27.62 -32.16 -2.44
C VAL A 318 28.02 -32.64 -1.05
N CYS A 319 27.17 -32.46 -0.03
CA CYS A 319 27.38 -33.03 1.31
C CYS A 319 27.18 -34.56 1.30
N PRO A 320 28.24 -35.38 1.43
CA PRO A 320 28.09 -36.83 1.42
C PRO A 320 27.38 -37.28 2.72
N CYS A 321 26.12 -37.73 2.60
CA CYS A 321 25.32 -38.24 3.73
C CYS A 321 26.06 -39.30 4.58
N ALA A 322 26.99 -40.03 3.96
CA ALA A 322 27.80 -41.07 4.59
C ALA A 322 28.90 -40.52 5.52
N LYS A 323 29.39 -39.29 5.29
CA LYS A 323 30.53 -38.71 6.05
C LYS A 323 30.10 -37.75 7.16
N PHE A 324 28.80 -37.57 7.43
CA PHE A 324 28.38 -36.78 8.59
C PHE A 324 28.91 -37.46 9.85
N PRO A 325 29.89 -36.86 10.55
CA PRO A 325 30.50 -37.49 11.71
C PRO A 325 29.43 -37.67 12.78
N ARG A 326 29.64 -38.65 13.66
CA ARG A 326 28.84 -38.79 14.88
C ARG A 326 29.12 -37.55 15.75
N LEU A 327 28.37 -36.47 15.52
CA LEU A 327 28.46 -35.25 16.31
C LEU A 327 28.11 -35.61 17.75
N ALA A 328 28.94 -35.21 18.73
CA ALA A 328 28.65 -35.43 20.15
C ALA A 328 27.21 -34.97 20.49
N PRO A 329 26.48 -35.67 21.37
CA PRO A 329 25.05 -35.41 21.60
C PRO A 329 24.77 -33.99 22.12
N SER A 330 25.73 -33.35 22.78
CA SER A 330 25.65 -31.96 23.24
C SER A 330 25.87 -30.93 22.12
N LEU A 331 26.52 -31.30 21.02
CA LEU A 331 26.97 -30.36 20.00
C LEU A 331 25.80 -29.70 19.22
N PRO A 332 24.72 -30.41 18.84
CA PRO A 332 23.54 -29.76 18.25
C PRO A 332 22.89 -28.73 19.17
N ALA A 333 22.77 -29.02 20.48
CA ALA A 333 22.25 -28.04 21.45
C ALA A 333 23.17 -26.82 21.59
N ILE A 334 24.50 -27.01 21.61
CA ILE A 334 25.47 -25.90 21.64
C ILE A 334 25.36 -25.06 20.37
N LEU A 335 25.30 -25.69 19.19
CA LEU A 335 25.08 -24.99 17.92
C LEU A 335 23.73 -24.26 17.91
N GLY A 336 22.69 -24.85 18.47
CA GLY A 336 21.38 -24.25 18.64
C GLY A 336 21.42 -23.01 19.51
N LEU A 337 22.14 -23.06 20.63
CA LEU A 337 22.33 -21.93 21.52
C LEU A 337 23.14 -20.83 20.85
N VAL A 338 24.27 -21.16 20.21
CA VAL A 338 25.08 -20.18 19.49
C VAL A 338 24.32 -19.55 18.34
N ALA A 339 23.65 -20.34 17.49
CA ALA A 339 22.89 -19.84 16.34
C ALA A 339 21.67 -19.04 16.79
N GLY A 340 20.94 -19.52 17.81
CA GLY A 340 19.81 -18.81 18.41
C GLY A 340 20.22 -17.49 19.03
N SER A 341 21.28 -17.46 19.85
CA SER A 341 21.82 -16.23 20.44
C SER A 341 22.33 -15.26 19.37
N THR A 342 23.00 -15.76 18.33
CA THR A 342 23.47 -14.93 17.21
C THR A 342 22.28 -14.32 16.46
N LEU A 343 21.25 -15.12 16.15
CA LEU A 343 20.04 -14.62 15.50
C LEU A 343 19.34 -13.59 16.39
N TYR A 344 19.27 -13.82 17.70
CA TYR A 344 18.67 -12.88 18.65
C TYR A 344 19.41 -11.54 18.63
N VAL A 345 20.74 -11.56 18.69
CA VAL A 345 21.54 -10.34 18.65
C VAL A 345 21.36 -9.60 17.32
N LEU A 346 21.30 -10.31 16.19
CA LEU A 346 21.18 -9.71 14.86
C LEU A 346 19.77 -9.18 14.55
N THR A 347 18.73 -9.88 14.99
CA THR A 347 17.34 -9.62 14.59
C THR A 347 16.48 -9.03 15.71
N GLN A 348 16.92 -9.14 16.97
CA GLN A 348 16.17 -8.80 18.17
C GLN A 348 14.84 -9.57 18.32
N GLN A 349 14.67 -10.70 17.63
CA GLN A 349 13.44 -11.50 17.65
C GLN A 349 13.59 -12.76 18.54
N PRO A 350 13.02 -12.76 19.78
CA PRO A 350 13.22 -13.85 20.73
C PRO A 350 12.55 -15.15 20.27
N LEU A 351 11.40 -15.07 19.60
CA LEU A 351 10.67 -16.25 19.13
C LEU A 351 11.46 -17.01 18.06
N LEU A 352 11.99 -16.33 17.03
CA LEU A 352 12.80 -16.98 16.00
C LEU A 352 14.04 -17.66 16.60
N SER A 353 14.67 -16.98 17.55
CA SER A 353 15.88 -17.43 18.23
C SER A 353 15.64 -18.67 19.08
N LEU A 354 14.56 -18.68 19.87
CA LEU A 354 14.11 -19.85 20.62
C LEU A 354 13.75 -21.01 19.68
N TRP A 355 13.11 -20.73 18.55
CA TRP A 355 12.78 -21.76 17.56
C TRP A 355 14.01 -22.43 16.98
N ILE A 356 15.03 -21.67 16.55
CA ILE A 356 16.29 -22.27 16.04
C ILE A 356 16.96 -23.13 17.11
N LEU A 357 17.00 -22.63 18.35
CA LEU A 357 17.53 -23.38 19.49
C LEU A 357 16.79 -24.70 19.69
N LEU A 358 15.45 -24.69 19.70
CA LEU A 358 14.62 -25.88 19.87
C LEU A 358 14.83 -26.88 18.72
N ILE A 359 14.84 -26.40 17.47
CA ILE A 359 15.05 -27.23 16.28
C ILE A 359 16.37 -28.01 16.38
N LEU A 360 17.44 -27.32 16.76
CA LEU A 360 18.77 -27.93 16.88
C LEU A 360 18.91 -28.78 18.15
N ALA A 361 18.27 -28.39 19.26
CA ALA A 361 18.26 -29.16 20.50
C ALA A 361 17.59 -30.53 20.33
N ILE A 362 16.54 -30.64 19.50
CA ILE A 362 15.84 -31.91 19.22
C ILE A 362 16.80 -32.99 18.66
N PHE A 363 17.83 -32.59 17.89
CA PHE A 363 18.84 -33.52 17.36
C PHE A 363 19.80 -34.07 18.43
N SER A 364 19.73 -33.57 19.66
CA SER A 364 20.50 -34.10 20.80
C SER A 364 19.90 -35.41 21.33
N VAL A 365 18.62 -35.66 21.07
CA VAL A 365 17.95 -36.92 21.41
C VAL A 365 18.44 -38.01 20.46
N ARG A 366 18.88 -39.15 20.99
CA ARG A 366 19.37 -40.28 20.18
C ARG A 366 18.54 -41.53 20.41
N PRO A 367 18.40 -42.40 19.39
CA PRO A 367 17.86 -43.72 19.61
C PRO A 367 18.82 -44.55 20.49
N PRO A 368 18.30 -45.49 21.29
CA PRO A 368 19.11 -46.31 22.22
C PRO A 368 20.13 -47.19 21.50
N LEU A 369 19.85 -47.57 20.25
CA LEU A 369 20.76 -48.29 19.36
C LEU A 369 20.79 -47.52 18.02
N GLU A 370 21.99 -47.24 17.51
CA GLU A 370 22.18 -46.53 16.24
C GLU A 370 22.89 -47.42 15.23
N LEU A 371 22.16 -47.81 14.19
CA LEU A 371 22.70 -48.54 13.05
C LEU A 371 23.33 -47.55 12.06
N LEU A 372 24.63 -47.68 11.81
CA LEU A 372 25.40 -46.74 10.98
C LEU A 372 25.22 -46.89 9.46
N ALA A 373 24.50 -47.90 8.98
CA ALA A 373 24.17 -47.98 7.55
C ALA A 373 23.17 -46.88 7.12
N THR A 374 23.22 -46.46 5.85
CA THR A 374 22.20 -45.57 5.27
C THR A 374 20.88 -46.31 5.11
N PRO A 375 19.74 -45.70 5.48
CA PRO A 375 18.44 -46.31 5.23
C PRO A 375 18.26 -46.50 3.71
N PRO A 376 17.87 -47.69 3.23
CA PRO A 376 17.73 -47.96 1.81
C PRO A 376 16.58 -47.15 1.18
N ARG A 377 15.56 -46.80 1.98
CA ARG A 377 14.41 -45.99 1.56
C ARG A 377 13.76 -45.30 2.76
N ILE A 378 13.31 -44.06 2.57
CA ILE A 378 12.43 -43.38 3.54
C ILE A 378 11.03 -44.01 3.44
N GLN A 379 10.34 -44.20 4.57
CA GLN A 379 8.96 -44.71 4.57
C GLN A 379 8.04 -43.79 3.75
N PRO A 380 7.11 -44.34 2.94
CA PRO A 380 6.23 -43.53 2.09
C PRO A 380 5.45 -42.44 2.86
N SER A 381 4.96 -42.74 4.07
CA SER A 381 4.25 -41.77 4.91
C SER A 381 5.14 -40.59 5.30
N THR A 382 6.38 -40.85 5.72
CA THR A 382 7.38 -39.81 6.01
C THR A 382 7.69 -38.96 4.77
N GLN A 383 7.75 -39.58 3.58
CA GLN A 383 7.96 -38.85 2.32
C GLN A 383 6.80 -37.91 1.99
N ILE A 384 5.55 -38.36 2.18
CA ILE A 384 4.35 -37.56 1.94
C ILE A 384 4.30 -36.37 2.90
N ILE A 385 4.41 -36.62 4.22
CA ILE A 385 4.38 -35.55 5.24
C ILE A 385 5.52 -34.57 5.02
N GLY A 386 6.73 -35.07 4.74
CA GLY A 386 7.89 -34.23 4.43
C GLY A 386 7.66 -33.36 3.20
N SER A 387 7.02 -33.90 2.16
CA SER A 387 6.69 -33.12 0.95
C SER A 387 5.68 -32.01 1.25
N ILE A 388 4.63 -32.29 2.03
CA ILE A 388 3.65 -31.29 2.48
C ILE A 388 4.35 -30.17 3.25
N LEU A 389 5.19 -30.52 4.23
CA LEU A 389 5.91 -29.54 5.05
C LEU A 389 6.82 -28.64 4.21
N VAL A 390 7.53 -29.19 3.22
CA VAL A 390 8.38 -28.37 2.36
C VAL A 390 7.57 -27.50 1.39
N VAL A 391 6.41 -27.96 0.92
CA VAL A 391 5.48 -27.10 0.17
C VAL A 391 5.03 -25.93 1.06
N MET A 392 4.70 -26.18 2.33
CA MET A 392 4.35 -25.12 3.27
C MET A 392 5.51 -24.15 3.51
N ILE A 393 6.74 -24.66 3.68
CA ILE A 393 7.95 -23.81 3.75
C ILE A 393 8.07 -22.96 2.48
N GLY A 394 7.87 -23.54 1.29
CA GLY A 394 7.98 -22.81 0.03
C GLY A 394 6.90 -21.76 -0.16
N ILE A 395 5.67 -22.01 0.31
CA ILE A 395 4.61 -21.00 0.37
C ILE A 395 5.05 -19.88 1.32
N SER A 396 5.54 -20.19 2.51
CA SER A 396 6.00 -19.18 3.48
C SER A 396 7.18 -18.36 2.97
N VAL A 397 8.17 -18.97 2.28
CA VAL A 397 9.28 -18.26 1.62
C VAL A 397 8.77 -17.34 0.51
N THR A 398 7.80 -17.81 -0.28
CA THR A 398 7.18 -16.99 -1.34
C THR A 398 6.43 -15.81 -0.75
N CYS A 399 5.61 -16.03 0.29
CA CYS A 399 4.92 -14.95 1.00
C CYS A 399 5.91 -13.99 1.65
N TYR A 400 7.00 -14.49 2.26
CA TYR A 400 8.06 -13.65 2.81
C TYR A 400 8.70 -12.77 1.73
N ALA A 401 8.99 -13.32 0.55
CA ALA A 401 9.51 -12.55 -0.58
C ALA A 401 8.50 -11.49 -1.08
N ILE A 402 7.20 -11.82 -1.17
CA ILE A 402 6.14 -10.86 -1.55
C ILE A 402 6.08 -9.73 -0.51
N VAL A 403 6.15 -10.06 0.78
CA VAL A 403 6.05 -9.07 1.85
C VAL A 403 7.19 -8.06 1.81
N ASN A 404 8.39 -8.52 1.46
CA ASN A 404 9.57 -7.67 1.33
C ASN A 404 9.72 -7.05 -0.08
N ALA A 405 8.78 -7.31 -1.00
CA ALA A 405 8.85 -6.77 -2.35
C ALA A 405 8.45 -5.28 -2.37
N PRO A 406 8.98 -4.46 -3.32
CA PRO A 406 8.74 -3.02 -3.34
C PRO A 406 7.26 -2.61 -3.42
N PRO A 407 6.38 -3.33 -4.16
CA PRO A 407 4.95 -3.04 -4.13
C PRO A 407 4.35 -3.14 -2.73
N MET A 408 4.70 -4.17 -1.96
CA MET A 408 4.16 -4.36 -0.61
C MET A 408 4.73 -3.35 0.37
N THR A 409 6.04 -3.13 0.36
CA THR A 409 6.68 -2.17 1.29
C THR A 409 6.19 -0.74 1.06
N SER A 410 5.90 -0.36 -0.20
CA SER A 410 5.37 0.96 -0.55
C SER A 410 3.89 1.16 -0.22
N LEU A 411 3.11 0.07 -0.11
CA LEU A 411 1.65 0.09 0.07
C LEU A 411 1.19 -0.46 1.42
N ARG A 412 2.13 -0.79 2.32
CA ARG A 412 1.87 -1.45 3.61
C ARG A 412 0.83 -0.69 4.44
N GLU A 413 1.00 0.62 4.57
CA GLU A 413 0.10 1.50 5.33
C GLU A 413 -1.32 1.55 4.75
N SER A 414 -1.47 1.30 3.44
CA SER A 414 -2.78 1.34 2.76
C SER A 414 -3.58 0.04 2.89
N LEU A 415 -2.94 -1.05 3.29
CA LEU A 415 -3.53 -2.39 3.33
C LEU A 415 -3.78 -2.93 4.73
N ILE A 416 -3.02 -2.46 5.72
CA ILE A 416 -2.95 -3.11 7.03
C ILE A 416 -3.68 -2.25 8.05
N ASP A 417 -4.92 -2.65 8.39
CA ASP A 417 -5.60 -2.21 9.60
C ASP A 417 -5.28 -3.21 10.75
N GLY A 418 -4.59 -2.76 11.81
CA GLY A 418 -4.40 -3.55 13.03
C GLY A 418 -3.33 -4.65 12.96
N TRP A 419 -3.72 -5.93 13.15
CA TRP A 419 -2.87 -7.06 13.59
C TRP A 419 -1.81 -7.55 12.60
N TRP A 420 -1.86 -7.11 11.35
CA TRP A 420 -0.84 -7.41 10.34
C TRP A 420 0.36 -6.46 10.39
N THR A 421 0.57 -5.77 11.52
CA THR A 421 1.59 -4.71 11.65
C THR A 421 3.00 -5.21 11.34
N TYR A 422 3.28 -6.52 11.48
CA TYR A 422 4.58 -7.17 11.22
C TYR A 422 4.44 -8.43 10.35
N PRO A 423 4.16 -8.27 9.04
CA PRO A 423 3.95 -9.40 8.13
C PRO A 423 5.25 -10.20 7.91
N GLU A 424 6.41 -9.53 7.92
CA GLU A 424 7.73 -10.14 7.74
C GLU A 424 8.04 -11.14 8.85
N GLU A 425 7.78 -10.75 10.09
CA GLU A 425 8.00 -11.58 11.28
C GLU A 425 7.08 -12.78 11.28
N SER A 426 5.80 -12.57 10.92
CA SER A 426 4.80 -13.64 10.84
C SER A 426 5.16 -14.69 9.78
N MET A 427 5.64 -14.24 8.61
CA MET A 427 6.08 -15.13 7.54
C MET A 427 7.41 -15.84 7.90
N GLY A 428 8.37 -15.12 8.50
CA GLY A 428 9.62 -15.70 8.99
C GLY A 428 9.39 -16.77 10.07
N ALA A 429 8.51 -16.49 11.03
CA ALA A 429 8.11 -17.45 12.06
C ALA A 429 7.44 -18.69 11.45
N SER A 430 6.62 -18.53 10.41
CA SER A 430 6.00 -19.65 9.69
C SER A 430 7.04 -20.53 9.00
N ILE A 431 8.07 -19.95 8.37
CA ILE A 431 9.19 -20.70 7.76
C ILE A 431 9.88 -21.56 8.83
N LEU A 432 10.23 -20.97 9.98
CA LEU A 432 10.89 -21.70 11.07
C LEU A 432 9.99 -22.76 11.69
N PHE A 433 8.70 -22.47 11.87
CA PHE A 433 7.73 -23.43 12.40
C PHE A 433 7.65 -24.69 11.53
N PHE A 434 7.46 -24.54 10.21
CA PHE A 434 7.40 -25.68 9.31
C PHE A 434 8.75 -26.40 9.16
N ALA A 435 9.87 -25.66 9.20
CA ALA A 435 11.21 -26.27 9.25
C ALA A 435 11.42 -27.07 10.53
N GLY A 436 10.89 -26.63 11.67
CA GLY A 436 10.94 -27.36 12.93
C GLY A 436 10.08 -28.62 12.93
N LEU A 437 8.88 -28.58 12.35
CA LEU A 437 8.08 -29.78 12.12
C LEU A 437 8.81 -30.79 11.21
N LEU A 438 9.55 -30.30 10.21
CA LEU A 438 10.39 -31.14 9.35
C LEU A 438 11.52 -31.82 10.14
N ALA A 439 12.16 -31.09 11.05
CA ALA A 439 13.19 -31.61 11.94
C ALA A 439 12.62 -32.66 12.91
N ILE A 440 11.45 -32.40 13.50
CA ILE A 440 10.73 -33.36 14.37
C ILE A 440 10.40 -34.64 13.60
N LEU A 441 9.90 -34.52 12.36
CA LEU A 441 9.59 -35.66 11.51
C LEU A 441 10.84 -36.49 11.19
N ALA A 442 11.95 -35.82 10.90
CA ALA A 442 13.25 -36.46 10.67
C ALA A 442 13.73 -37.20 11.92
N GLN A 443 13.64 -36.57 13.08
CA GLN A 443 14.01 -37.14 14.38
C GLN A 443 13.15 -38.37 14.72
N TYR A 444 11.83 -38.27 14.59
CA TYR A 444 10.90 -39.37 14.81
C TYR A 444 11.22 -40.56 13.90
N SER A 445 11.48 -40.28 12.62
CA SER A 445 11.83 -41.31 11.65
C SER A 445 13.18 -41.96 11.94
N ALA A 446 14.15 -41.18 12.43
CA ALA A 446 15.42 -41.68 12.91
C ALA A 446 15.28 -42.60 14.12
N TYR A 447 14.48 -42.17 15.10
CA TYR A 447 14.22 -42.94 16.31
C TYR A 447 13.58 -44.30 15.98
N ARG A 448 12.51 -44.28 15.15
CA ARG A 448 11.80 -45.50 14.73
C ARG A 448 12.70 -46.47 13.96
N GLN A 449 13.63 -45.96 13.16
CA GLN A 449 14.50 -46.79 12.32
C GLN A 449 15.89 -47.03 12.93
N GLN A 450 16.12 -46.55 14.17
CA GLN A 450 17.40 -46.66 14.87
C GLN A 450 18.59 -46.14 14.04
N ARG A 451 18.45 -44.95 13.42
CA ARG A 451 19.52 -44.31 12.62
C ARG A 451 19.77 -42.87 13.06
N PRO A 452 20.89 -42.24 12.64
CA PRO A 452 21.15 -40.82 12.90
C PRO A 452 20.13 -39.89 12.24
N ALA A 453 19.52 -38.99 13.00
CA ALA A 453 18.48 -38.06 12.54
C ALA A 453 18.95 -37.05 11.49
N GLY A 454 20.19 -36.58 11.58
CA GLY A 454 20.77 -35.68 10.58
C GLY A 454 20.75 -36.29 9.16
N ARG A 455 20.90 -37.62 9.04
CA ARG A 455 20.82 -38.30 7.73
C ARG A 455 19.40 -38.31 7.17
N PHE A 456 18.40 -38.53 8.02
CA PHE A 456 17.00 -38.43 7.61
C PHE A 456 16.64 -37.01 7.20
N LEU A 457 17.07 -36.01 7.96
CA LEU A 457 16.84 -34.61 7.61
C LEU A 457 17.46 -34.29 6.25
N ILE A 458 18.72 -34.64 6.01
CA ILE A 458 19.37 -34.40 4.71
C ILE A 458 18.64 -35.09 3.57
N LEU A 459 18.29 -36.37 3.71
CA LEU A 459 17.62 -37.11 2.64
C LEU A 459 16.22 -36.55 2.35
N LEU A 460 15.48 -36.19 3.40
CA LEU A 460 14.13 -35.64 3.31
C LEU A 460 14.14 -34.23 2.73
N THR A 461 14.99 -33.34 3.25
CA THR A 461 15.18 -31.98 2.73
C THR A 461 15.71 -32.01 1.31
N ARG A 462 16.66 -32.88 0.96
CA ARG A 462 17.19 -33.00 -0.41
C ARG A 462 16.10 -33.42 -1.40
N HIS A 463 15.29 -34.43 -1.04
CA HIS A 463 14.19 -34.89 -1.89
C HIS A 463 13.15 -33.79 -2.07
N ALA A 464 12.71 -33.20 -0.97
CA ALA A 464 11.64 -32.22 -0.98
C ALA A 464 12.07 -30.88 -1.60
N ALA A 465 13.31 -30.41 -1.36
CA ALA A 465 13.87 -29.21 -1.99
C ALA A 465 13.90 -29.33 -3.51
N LYS A 466 14.22 -30.51 -4.08
CA LYS A 466 14.14 -30.74 -5.52
C LYS A 466 12.73 -30.52 -6.05
N HIS A 467 11.72 -31.08 -5.37
CA HIS A 467 10.33 -30.99 -5.78
C HIS A 467 9.77 -29.57 -5.63
N ALA A 468 10.09 -28.91 -4.51
CA ALA A 468 9.71 -27.52 -4.29
C ALA A 468 10.36 -26.57 -5.29
N ALA A 469 11.67 -26.74 -5.55
CA ALA A 469 12.36 -25.97 -6.59
C ALA A 469 11.67 -26.12 -7.95
N LEU A 470 11.37 -27.36 -8.36
CA LEU A 470 10.72 -27.61 -9.64
C LEU A 470 9.30 -27.07 -9.71
N ALA A 471 8.51 -27.24 -8.65
CA ALA A 471 7.13 -26.76 -8.57
C ALA A 471 7.09 -25.23 -8.60
N SER A 472 7.90 -24.55 -7.78
CA SER A 472 7.98 -23.09 -7.76
C SER A 472 8.46 -22.53 -9.10
N LEU A 473 9.41 -23.20 -9.76
CA LEU A 473 9.89 -22.81 -11.09
C LEU A 473 8.79 -22.93 -12.16
N LEU A 474 8.08 -24.06 -12.18
CA LEU A 474 6.95 -24.29 -13.08
C LEU A 474 5.83 -23.27 -12.84
N CYS A 475 5.46 -23.05 -11.57
CA CYS A 475 4.46 -22.07 -11.19
C CYS A 475 4.89 -20.66 -11.60
N SER A 476 6.16 -20.28 -11.44
CA SER A 476 6.67 -18.98 -11.88
C SER A 476 6.49 -18.80 -13.40
N ILE A 477 6.89 -19.80 -14.19
CA ILE A 477 6.74 -19.76 -15.67
C ILE A 477 5.27 -19.68 -16.08
N ILE A 478 4.41 -20.53 -15.50
CA ILE A 478 3.00 -20.64 -15.87
C ILE A 478 2.22 -19.40 -15.41
N LEU A 479 2.45 -18.92 -14.18
CA LEU A 479 1.67 -17.82 -13.60
C LEU A 479 2.10 -16.45 -14.13
N THR A 480 3.33 -16.29 -14.63
CA THR A 480 3.78 -15.00 -15.21
C THR A 480 2.80 -14.42 -16.23
N PRO A 481 2.39 -15.13 -17.31
CA PRO A 481 1.43 -14.59 -18.28
C PRO A 481 0.05 -14.30 -17.66
N PHE A 482 -0.41 -15.11 -16.70
CA PHE A 482 -1.67 -14.83 -15.98
C PHE A 482 -1.57 -13.56 -15.14
N CYS A 483 -0.45 -13.35 -14.45
CA CYS A 483 -0.19 -12.15 -13.66
C CYS A 483 -0.13 -10.91 -14.56
N ILE A 484 0.53 -10.98 -15.72
CA ILE A 484 0.56 -9.87 -16.70
C ILE A 484 -0.85 -9.55 -17.20
N TYR A 485 -1.62 -10.57 -17.58
CA TYR A 485 -3.00 -10.40 -18.04
C TYR A 485 -3.87 -9.75 -16.96
N TRP A 486 -3.79 -10.26 -15.72
CA TRP A 486 -4.61 -9.76 -14.62
C TRP A 486 -4.20 -8.34 -14.21
N ASP A 487 -2.90 -8.01 -14.21
CA ASP A 487 -2.40 -6.65 -13.96
C ASP A 487 -3.00 -5.66 -14.97
N SER A 488 -3.04 -6.02 -16.26
CA SER A 488 -3.63 -5.20 -17.32
C SER A 488 -5.14 -4.97 -17.15
N LYS A 489 -5.84 -5.87 -16.44
CA LYS A 489 -7.27 -5.73 -16.13
C LYS A 489 -7.52 -4.86 -14.90
N ILE A 490 -6.64 -4.89 -13.91
CA ILE A 490 -6.73 -4.04 -12.70
C ILE A 490 -6.34 -2.60 -13.03
N GLN A 491 -5.36 -2.42 -13.91
CA GLN A 491 -4.72 -1.12 -14.17
C GLN A 491 -5.73 0.02 -14.50
N PRO A 492 -6.76 -0.16 -15.36
CA PRO A 492 -7.71 0.91 -15.67
C PRO A 492 -8.55 1.33 -14.46
N ASP A 493 -8.95 0.38 -13.62
CA ASP A 493 -9.73 0.66 -12.41
C ASP A 493 -8.90 1.47 -11.40
N LEU A 494 -7.68 1.02 -11.12
CA LEU A 494 -6.78 1.75 -10.23
C LEU A 494 -6.37 3.12 -10.80
N MET A 495 -6.19 3.23 -12.12
CA MET A 495 -5.92 4.51 -12.77
C MET A 495 -7.08 5.49 -12.56
N ASN A 496 -8.31 5.03 -12.77
CA ASN A 496 -9.49 5.86 -12.57
C ASN A 496 -9.62 6.26 -11.09
N ILE A 497 -9.38 5.34 -10.15
CA ILE A 497 -9.39 5.67 -8.71
C ILE A 497 -8.31 6.70 -8.36
N ALA A 498 -7.06 6.51 -8.82
CA ALA A 498 -5.95 7.39 -8.49
C ALA A 498 -6.14 8.82 -9.05
N LEU A 499 -6.67 8.93 -10.28
CA LEU A 499 -6.77 10.21 -10.99
C LEU A 499 -8.12 10.92 -10.78
N ASN A 500 -9.20 10.17 -10.57
CA ASN A 500 -10.56 10.69 -10.45
C ASN A 500 -11.51 9.67 -9.78
N GLU A 501 -11.30 9.42 -8.50
CA GLU A 501 -12.05 8.47 -7.68
C GLU A 501 -13.57 8.69 -7.74
N THR A 502 -14.01 9.95 -7.72
CA THR A 502 -15.43 10.31 -7.77
C THR A 502 -16.09 9.82 -9.06
N ALA A 503 -15.45 10.00 -10.21
CA ALA A 503 -15.97 9.51 -11.48
C ALA A 503 -15.97 7.97 -11.58
N TYR A 504 -14.99 7.29 -10.96
CA TYR A 504 -14.98 5.82 -10.92
C TYR A 504 -16.22 5.26 -10.23
N TYR A 505 -16.60 5.80 -9.07
CA TYR A 505 -17.75 5.33 -8.32
C TYR A 505 -19.11 5.76 -8.91
N LEU A 506 -19.15 6.81 -9.74
CA LEU A 506 -20.39 7.23 -10.42
C LEU A 506 -20.73 6.39 -11.65
N ASN A 507 -19.73 5.79 -12.30
CA ASN A 507 -19.90 5.04 -13.54
C ASN A 507 -20.06 3.52 -13.34
N ARG A 508 -20.08 3.05 -12.09
CA ARG A 508 -20.13 1.64 -11.71
C ARG A 508 -21.40 1.34 -10.96
#